data_AF-A0A843L3W9-F1
#
_entry.id   AF-A0A843L3W9-F1
#
_cell.length_a   1.000
_cell.length_b   1.000
_cell.length_c   1.000
_cell.angle_alpha   90.00
_cell.angle_beta   90.00
_cell.angle_gamma   90.00
#
_symmetry.space_group_name_H-M   'P 1'
#
loop_
_entity.id
_entity.type
_entity.pdbx_description
1 polymer ?
#
loop_
_entity_poly.entity_id
_entity_poly.type
_entity_poly.pdbx_seq_one_letter_code
_entity_poly.pdbx_strand_id
1 'polypeptide(L)'
;MGIWYGSSQYDRSNNRIGWTVIVGLASLLIGGCWSTTNKWEYSVGAKVGVINKVSHKGLVGATKTWEAEMAAEGLVSDGQSSGANLFNCSIDNYWPKKKQDELARQLEEARDSGKKVKINYTEMLKTFPTRSGSDHLIQSIEVLSNTRNYRETSSTQVERTGAVEGKGNLAVTLDGRSYNLKHDISGKLRVSETREVQ
;
A
#
# COMPACT_ATOMS: atom_id res chain seq x y z
N MET A 1 -17.57 -85.43 -21.74
CA MET A 1 -16.96 -84.16 -22.19
C MET A 1 -17.51 -83.06 -21.28
N GLY A 2 -16.81 -82.73 -20.20
CA GLY A 2 -17.26 -81.75 -19.21
C GLY A 2 -16.36 -80.52 -19.28
N ILE A 3 -16.94 -79.37 -19.60
CA ILE A 3 -16.22 -78.09 -19.71
C ILE A 3 -16.18 -77.46 -18.33
N TRP A 4 -14.97 -77.38 -17.77
CA TRP A 4 -14.68 -76.73 -16.50
C TRP A 4 -14.72 -75.19 -16.69
N TYR A 5 -15.67 -74.52 -16.05
CA TYR A 5 -15.65 -73.06 -15.89
C TYR A 5 -14.86 -72.72 -14.63
N GLY A 6 -13.58 -72.36 -14.81
CA GLY A 6 -12.77 -71.78 -13.74
C GLY A 6 -13.18 -70.34 -13.49
N SER A 7 -13.90 -70.08 -12.40
CA SER A 7 -14.17 -68.73 -11.92
C SER A 7 -12.90 -68.15 -11.28
N SER A 8 -12.22 -67.28 -12.02
CA SER A 8 -11.11 -66.46 -11.50
C SER A 8 -11.65 -65.53 -10.42
N GLN A 9 -11.46 -65.91 -9.16
CA GLN A 9 -11.71 -65.08 -7.99
C GLN A 9 -10.73 -63.90 -8.03
N TYR A 10 -11.15 -62.79 -8.62
CA TYR A 10 -10.43 -61.53 -8.59
C TYR A 10 -10.52 -60.99 -7.15
N ASP A 11 -9.46 -61.21 -6.38
CA ASP A 11 -9.33 -60.83 -4.98
C ASP A 11 -9.50 -59.31 -4.80
N ARG A 12 -10.69 -58.89 -4.33
CA ARG A 12 -11.08 -57.49 -4.10
C ARG A 12 -10.29 -56.79 -2.99
N SER A 13 -9.53 -57.52 -2.18
CA SER A 13 -8.84 -56.95 -1.02
C SER A 13 -7.60 -56.13 -1.40
N ASN A 14 -6.92 -56.50 -2.50
CA ASN A 14 -5.70 -55.85 -2.96
C ASN A 14 -5.94 -54.45 -3.57
N ASN A 15 -7.18 -54.17 -3.99
CA ASN A 15 -7.58 -52.89 -4.58
C ASN A 15 -7.66 -51.76 -3.55
N ARG A 16 -7.90 -52.09 -2.27
CA ARG A 16 -8.00 -51.10 -1.18
C ARG A 16 -6.63 -50.51 -0.85
N ILE A 17 -5.60 -51.35 -0.80
CA ILE A 17 -4.21 -50.91 -0.54
C ILE A 17 -3.71 -50.04 -1.70
N GLY A 18 -3.97 -50.43 -2.95
CA GLY A 18 -3.64 -49.62 -4.12
C GLY A 18 -4.30 -48.23 -4.11
N TRP A 19 -5.59 -48.15 -3.76
CA TRP A 19 -6.30 -46.87 -3.63
C TRP A 19 -5.75 -45.99 -2.51
N THR A 20 -5.41 -46.56 -1.35
CA THR A 20 -4.83 -45.78 -0.24
C THR A 20 -3.47 -45.20 -0.62
N VAL A 21 -2.63 -45.95 -1.34
CA VAL A 21 -1.33 -45.45 -1.82
C VAL A 21 -1.51 -44.33 -2.84
N ILE A 22 -2.43 -44.47 -3.80
CA ILE A 22 -2.71 -43.43 -4.80
C ILE A 22 -3.23 -42.14 -4.15
N VAL A 23 -4.17 -42.25 -3.21
CA VAL A 23 -4.71 -41.09 -2.47
C VAL A 23 -3.62 -40.46 -1.59
N GLY A 24 -2.79 -41.27 -0.93
CA GLY A 24 -1.63 -40.80 -0.18
C GLY A 24 -0.62 -40.04 -1.04
N LEU A 25 -0.30 -40.56 -2.24
CA LEU A 25 0.61 -39.91 -3.17
C LEU A 25 0.01 -38.60 -3.72
N ALA A 26 -1.27 -38.61 -4.10
CA ALA A 26 -1.97 -37.44 -4.60
C ALA A 26 -2.06 -36.33 -3.55
N SER A 27 -2.34 -36.68 -2.29
CA SER A 27 -2.39 -35.71 -1.18
C SER A 27 -1.00 -35.12 -0.87
N LEU A 28 0.07 -35.91 -0.98
CA LEU A 28 1.46 -35.41 -0.89
C LEU A 28 1.82 -34.47 -2.04
N LEU A 29 1.39 -34.76 -3.27
CA LEU A 29 1.63 -33.90 -4.43
C LEU A 29 0.87 -32.58 -4.33
N ILE A 30 -0.40 -32.62 -3.92
CA ILE A 30 -1.24 -31.43 -3.75
C ILE A 30 -0.74 -30.58 -2.56
N GLY A 31 -0.48 -31.20 -1.41
CA GLY A 31 0.04 -30.52 -0.21
C GLY A 31 1.48 -30.01 -0.40
N GLY A 32 2.32 -30.76 -1.09
CA GLY A 32 3.69 -30.36 -1.43
C GLY A 32 3.74 -29.15 -2.36
N CYS A 33 2.89 -29.13 -3.39
CA CYS A 33 2.79 -28.01 -4.32
C CYS A 33 2.31 -26.72 -3.63
N TRP A 34 1.42 -26.84 -2.64
CA TRP A 34 0.94 -25.72 -1.81
C TRP A 34 2.07 -25.03 -1.03
N SER A 35 3.06 -25.80 -0.57
CA SER A 35 4.14 -25.29 0.30
C SER A 35 5.28 -24.64 -0.49
N THR A 36 5.59 -25.14 -1.69
CA THR A 36 6.77 -24.71 -2.46
C THR A 36 6.52 -23.47 -3.31
N THR A 37 5.35 -23.37 -3.93
CA THR A 37 5.05 -22.29 -4.90
C THR A 37 4.75 -20.94 -4.26
N ASN A 38 4.38 -20.93 -2.98
CA ASN A 38 4.05 -19.69 -2.26
C ASN A 38 5.30 -18.92 -1.81
N LYS A 39 6.52 -19.49 -1.88
CA LYS A 39 7.72 -18.86 -1.30
C LYS A 39 8.59 -18.10 -2.30
N TRP A 40 8.18 -18.01 -3.56
CA TRP A 40 9.03 -17.46 -4.61
C TRP A 40 8.79 -15.97 -4.76
N GLU A 41 9.72 -15.20 -4.22
CA GLU A 41 9.80 -13.75 -4.39
C GLU A 41 10.16 -13.44 -5.85
N TYR A 42 9.33 -12.64 -6.50
CA TYR A 42 9.54 -12.18 -7.86
C TYR A 42 10.29 -10.85 -7.88
N SER A 43 9.84 -9.89 -7.08
CA SER A 43 10.44 -8.56 -6.99
C SER A 43 10.30 -7.97 -5.59
N VAL A 44 11.13 -6.98 -5.29
CA VAL A 44 11.00 -6.15 -4.07
C VAL A 44 10.93 -4.71 -4.53
N GLY A 45 10.04 -3.93 -3.93
CA GLY A 45 9.81 -2.56 -4.33
C GLY A 45 9.31 -1.69 -3.19
N ALA A 46 9.19 -0.40 -3.50
CA ALA A 46 8.60 0.58 -2.61
C ALA A 46 7.67 1.49 -3.41
N LYS A 47 6.52 1.83 -2.83
CA LYS A 47 5.58 2.83 -3.39
C LYS A 47 5.22 3.86 -2.34
N VAL A 48 5.06 5.08 -2.79
CA VAL A 48 4.73 6.24 -1.96
C VAL A 48 3.37 6.76 -2.38
N GLY A 49 2.53 7.12 -1.41
CA GLY A 49 1.19 7.62 -1.69
C GLY A 49 0.31 7.70 -0.45
N VAL A 50 -1.00 7.78 -0.66
CA VAL A 50 -1.99 7.88 0.42
C VAL A 50 -2.90 6.66 0.40
N ILE A 51 -3.17 6.09 1.59
CA ILE A 51 -4.08 4.94 1.72
C ILE A 51 -5.51 5.40 1.48
N ASN A 52 -6.18 4.82 0.49
CA ASN A 52 -7.57 5.12 0.18
C ASN A 52 -8.52 4.17 0.92
N LYS A 53 -8.16 2.89 1.02
CA LYS A 53 -9.02 1.86 1.58
C LYS A 53 -8.20 0.79 2.27
N VAL A 54 -8.73 0.31 3.39
CA VAL A 54 -8.26 -0.89 4.10
C VAL A 54 -9.47 -1.81 4.26
N SER A 55 -9.30 -3.09 3.98
CA SER A 55 -10.36 -4.09 4.06
C SER A 55 -9.85 -5.42 4.61
N HIS A 56 -10.65 -6.07 5.44
CA HIS A 56 -10.34 -7.37 6.00
C HIS A 56 -11.27 -8.43 5.39
N LYS A 57 -10.79 -9.15 4.38
CA LYS A 57 -11.60 -10.05 3.54
C LYS A 57 -10.94 -11.42 3.37
N GLY A 58 -11.73 -12.43 3.04
CA GLY A 58 -11.25 -13.81 2.84
C GLY A 58 -12.37 -14.74 2.39
N LEU A 59 -12.00 -15.91 1.86
CA LEU A 59 -12.96 -16.94 1.47
C LEU A 59 -13.52 -17.68 2.69
N VAL A 60 -14.74 -18.22 2.55
CA VAL A 60 -15.34 -19.10 3.57
C VAL A 60 -14.44 -20.33 3.74
N GLY A 61 -13.91 -20.54 4.96
CA GLY A 61 -12.96 -21.62 5.28
C GLY A 61 -11.48 -21.25 5.13
N ALA A 62 -11.15 -20.06 4.64
CA ALA A 62 -9.79 -19.51 4.62
C ALA A 62 -9.60 -18.43 5.70
N THR A 63 -8.36 -18.22 6.13
CA THR A 63 -8.01 -17.10 7.03
C THR A 63 -8.23 -15.79 6.30
N LYS A 64 -8.92 -14.85 6.94
CA LYS A 64 -9.10 -13.49 6.41
C LYS A 64 -7.76 -12.77 6.32
N THR A 65 -7.55 -12.03 5.25
CA THR A 65 -6.36 -11.23 4.97
C THR A 65 -6.69 -9.75 5.08
N TRP A 66 -5.71 -8.95 5.48
CA TRP A 66 -5.82 -7.50 5.42
C TRP A 66 -5.30 -7.00 4.08
N GLU A 67 -6.09 -6.16 3.44
CA GLU A 67 -5.93 -5.72 2.06
C GLU A 67 -6.04 -4.20 2.04
N ALA A 68 -5.04 -3.53 1.46
CA ALA A 68 -4.99 -2.09 1.35
C ALA A 68 -4.89 -1.65 -0.12
N GLU A 69 -5.60 -0.59 -0.43
CA GLU A 69 -5.55 0.12 -1.70
C GLU A 69 -5.05 1.54 -1.43
N MET A 70 -4.02 1.96 -2.15
CA MET A 70 -3.45 3.29 -2.06
C MET A 70 -3.43 3.99 -3.41
N ALA A 71 -3.62 5.31 -3.40
CA ALA A 71 -3.27 6.15 -4.53
C ALA A 71 -1.76 6.37 -4.51
N ALA A 72 -1.03 5.58 -5.29
CA ALA A 72 0.40 5.71 -5.47
C ALA A 72 0.71 6.91 -6.39
N GLU A 73 1.75 7.65 -6.02
CA GLU A 73 2.27 8.73 -6.84
C GLU A 73 3.11 8.14 -7.97
N GLY A 74 2.83 8.58 -9.19
CA GLY A 74 3.67 8.28 -10.36
C GLY A 74 4.85 9.24 -10.46
N LEU A 75 5.90 8.82 -11.19
CA LEU A 75 6.92 9.74 -11.67
C LEU A 75 6.27 10.77 -12.60
N VAL A 76 6.18 12.02 -12.15
CA VAL A 76 5.83 13.15 -13.01
C VAL A 76 7.09 13.56 -13.76
N SER A 77 7.35 12.94 -14.90
CA SER A 77 8.30 13.48 -15.88
C SER A 77 7.51 14.29 -16.90
N ASP A 78 7.84 15.57 -17.06
CA ASP A 78 7.37 16.45 -18.14
C ASP A 78 5.86 16.70 -18.28
N GLY A 79 5.23 17.20 -17.22
CA GLY A 79 4.00 17.99 -17.34
C GLY A 79 2.73 17.26 -17.78
N GLN A 80 2.78 15.95 -18.02
CA GLN A 80 1.59 15.11 -18.13
C GLN A 80 1.22 14.58 -16.76
N SER A 81 0.06 14.99 -16.26
CA SER A 81 -0.56 14.43 -15.06
C SER A 81 -0.75 12.92 -15.27
N SER A 82 0.19 12.11 -14.77
CA SER A 82 -0.03 10.67 -14.64
C SER A 82 -1.24 10.50 -13.71
N GLY A 83 -2.31 9.90 -14.25
CA GLY A 83 -3.51 9.59 -13.47
C GLY A 83 -3.15 8.82 -12.19
N ALA A 84 -3.98 8.97 -11.16
CA ALA A 84 -3.78 8.31 -9.87
C ALA A 84 -3.56 6.81 -10.07
N ASN A 85 -2.35 6.32 -9.76
CA ASN A 85 -2.02 4.92 -9.92
C ASN A 85 -2.50 4.17 -8.67
N LEU A 86 -3.55 3.37 -8.80
CA LEU A 86 -4.03 2.57 -7.68
C LEU A 86 -3.09 1.39 -7.45
N PHE A 87 -2.62 1.24 -6.22
CA PHE A 87 -1.76 0.13 -5.81
C PHE A 87 -2.44 -0.70 -4.73
N ASN A 88 -2.56 -2.00 -4.99
CA ASN A 88 -3.18 -2.97 -4.10
C ASN A 88 -2.11 -3.84 -3.44
N CYS A 89 -2.10 -3.86 -2.11
CA CYS A 89 -1.18 -4.65 -1.32
C CYS A 89 -1.89 -5.33 -0.15
N SER A 90 -1.26 -6.36 0.38
CA SER A 90 -1.85 -7.21 1.42
C SER A 90 -0.85 -7.49 2.53
N ILE A 91 -1.35 -7.70 3.74
CA ILE A 91 -0.54 -8.20 4.84
C ILE A 91 -0.41 -9.72 4.70
N ASP A 92 0.81 -10.21 4.87
CA ASP A 92 1.09 -11.64 4.81
C ASP A 92 0.50 -12.39 6.02
N ASN A 93 -0.49 -13.27 5.78
CA ASN A 93 -1.08 -14.11 6.83
C ASN A 93 -0.09 -15.11 7.46
N TYR A 94 1.06 -15.36 6.85
CA TYR A 94 2.09 -16.24 7.41
C TYR A 94 2.95 -15.54 8.45
N TRP A 95 2.84 -14.23 8.59
CA TRP A 95 3.53 -13.52 9.65
C TRP A 95 2.94 -13.81 11.03
N PRO A 96 3.71 -13.59 12.11
CA PRO A 96 3.16 -13.64 13.46
C PRO A 96 1.98 -12.67 13.60
N LYS A 97 0.90 -13.10 14.25
CA LYS A 97 -0.32 -12.29 14.44
C LYS A 97 -0.03 -10.88 14.97
N LYS A 98 0.89 -10.74 15.92
CA LYS A 98 1.34 -9.43 16.44
C LYS A 98 1.83 -8.47 15.35
N LYS A 99 2.57 -8.99 14.36
CA LYS A 99 3.09 -8.19 13.24
C LYS A 99 1.98 -7.83 12.25
N GLN A 100 1.02 -8.74 12.05
CA GLN A 100 -0.16 -8.47 11.23
C GLN A 100 -1.02 -7.36 11.85
N ASP A 101 -1.31 -7.47 13.14
CA ASP A 101 -2.12 -6.50 13.89
C ASP A 101 -1.43 -5.12 13.90
N GLU A 102 -0.10 -5.07 14.05
CA GLU A 102 0.66 -3.82 14.01
C GLU A 102 0.62 -3.16 12.62
N LEU A 103 0.86 -3.91 11.55
CA LEU A 103 0.75 -3.36 10.20
C LEU A 103 -0.68 -2.91 9.87
N ALA A 104 -1.69 -3.69 10.28
CA ALA A 104 -3.09 -3.34 10.06
C ALA A 104 -3.43 -2.01 10.76
N ARG A 105 -3.00 -1.87 12.02
CA ARG A 105 -3.15 -0.63 12.79
C ARG A 105 -2.46 0.56 12.10
N GLN A 106 -1.23 0.37 11.60
CA GLN A 106 -0.51 1.42 10.87
C GLN A 106 -1.22 1.83 9.57
N LEU A 107 -1.80 0.88 8.84
CA LEU A 107 -2.59 1.17 7.64
C LEU A 107 -3.87 1.94 7.97
N GLU A 108 -4.59 1.54 9.01
CA GLU A 108 -5.80 2.23 9.46
C GLU A 108 -5.48 3.66 9.93
N GLU A 109 -4.42 3.83 10.72
CA GLU A 109 -3.95 5.14 11.17
C GLU A 109 -3.53 6.03 9.99
N ALA A 110 -2.84 5.47 9.00
CA ALA A 110 -2.47 6.18 7.77
C ALA A 110 -3.70 6.59 6.94
N ARG A 111 -4.69 5.70 6.83
CA ARG A 111 -5.97 5.98 6.15
C ARG A 111 -6.71 7.12 6.83
N ASP A 112 -6.86 7.05 8.15
CA ASP A 112 -7.64 8.01 8.93
C ASP A 112 -6.97 9.39 9.00
N SER A 113 -5.63 9.40 9.05
CA SER A 113 -4.87 10.65 9.06
C SER A 113 -4.67 11.27 7.67
N GLY A 114 -4.94 10.53 6.59
CA GLY A 114 -4.67 10.94 5.21
C GLY A 114 -3.19 11.25 4.96
N LYS A 115 -2.28 10.75 5.81
CA LYS A 115 -0.85 11.01 5.69
C LYS A 115 -0.27 10.23 4.53
N LYS A 116 0.75 10.82 3.90
CA LYS A 116 1.55 10.12 2.90
C LYS A 116 2.40 9.05 3.59
N VAL A 117 2.38 7.85 3.04
CA VAL A 117 3.17 6.72 3.53
C VAL A 117 4.00 6.13 2.40
N LYS A 118 5.14 5.56 2.78
CA LYS A 118 5.94 4.70 1.92
C LYS A 118 5.71 3.25 2.36
N ILE A 119 5.22 2.43 1.45
CA ILE A 119 5.03 0.99 1.66
C ILE A 119 6.17 0.28 0.96
N ASN A 120 6.98 -0.46 1.72
CA ASN A 120 7.91 -1.42 1.16
C ASN A 120 7.18 -2.77 1.02
N TYR A 121 7.28 -3.39 -0.15
CA TYR A 121 6.58 -4.63 -0.45
C TYR A 121 7.49 -5.64 -1.16
N THR A 122 7.12 -6.90 -1.04
CA THR A 122 7.67 -7.99 -1.85
C THR A 122 6.56 -8.51 -2.75
N GLU A 123 6.79 -8.50 -4.05
CA GLU A 123 5.93 -9.12 -5.05
C GLU A 123 6.26 -10.61 -5.12
N MET A 124 5.26 -11.45 -4.90
CA MET A 124 5.36 -12.90 -5.03
C MET A 124 5.00 -13.30 -6.45
N LEU A 125 5.65 -14.34 -6.99
CA LEU A 125 5.33 -14.84 -8.32
C LEU A 125 3.88 -15.33 -8.42
N LYS A 126 3.37 -15.91 -7.33
CA LYS A 126 1.97 -16.33 -7.21
C LYS A 126 1.60 -16.49 -5.75
N THR A 127 0.49 -15.89 -5.35
CA THR A 127 0.00 -15.99 -3.98
C THR A 127 -1.29 -16.77 -3.89
N PHE A 128 -1.38 -17.68 -2.91
CA PHE A 128 -2.62 -18.41 -2.65
C PHE A 128 -3.64 -17.51 -1.93
N PRO A 129 -4.94 -17.71 -2.18
CA PRO A 129 -6.01 -16.90 -1.58
C PRO A 129 -6.13 -17.05 -0.06
N THR A 130 -5.45 -18.03 0.55
CA THR A 130 -5.37 -18.22 2.01
C THR A 130 -4.29 -17.36 2.66
N ARG A 131 -3.29 -16.92 1.89
CA ARG A 131 -2.17 -16.13 2.38
C ARG A 131 -2.40 -14.63 2.19
N SER A 132 -2.96 -14.25 1.04
CA SER A 132 -3.15 -12.86 0.63
C SER A 132 -4.09 -12.77 -0.58
N GLY A 133 -4.75 -11.63 -0.75
CA GLY A 133 -5.57 -11.28 -1.92
C GLY A 133 -4.82 -10.54 -3.03
N SER A 134 -3.59 -10.07 -2.79
CA SER A 134 -2.69 -9.47 -3.78
C SER A 134 -1.37 -10.24 -3.85
N ASP A 135 -0.65 -10.11 -4.96
CA ASP A 135 0.72 -10.61 -5.05
C ASP A 135 1.75 -9.70 -4.36
N HIS A 136 1.32 -8.52 -3.91
CA HIS A 136 2.18 -7.54 -3.24
C HIS A 136 2.02 -7.62 -1.72
N LEU A 137 3.00 -8.24 -1.05
CA LEU A 137 3.00 -8.41 0.40
C LEU A 137 3.77 -7.31 1.11
N ILE A 138 3.11 -6.63 2.04
CA ILE A 138 3.67 -5.51 2.80
C ILE A 138 4.79 -6.01 3.73
N GLN A 139 5.96 -5.40 3.62
CA GLN A 139 7.13 -5.68 4.45
C GLN A 139 7.29 -4.65 5.59
N SER A 140 7.05 -3.38 5.28
CA SER A 140 7.07 -2.29 6.27
C SER A 140 6.33 -1.06 5.76
N ILE A 141 5.89 -0.22 6.69
CA ILE A 141 5.21 1.04 6.42
C ILE A 141 5.99 2.15 7.12
N GLU A 142 6.36 3.17 6.34
CA GLU A 142 7.03 4.36 6.84
C GLU A 142 6.08 5.55 6.65
N VAL A 143 5.68 6.20 7.74
CA VAL A 143 4.87 7.42 7.67
C VAL A 143 5.77 8.58 7.26
N LEU A 144 5.50 9.17 6.10
CA LEU A 144 6.20 10.37 5.67
C LEU A 144 5.57 11.54 6.40
N SER A 145 6.15 11.92 7.54
CA SER A 145 5.84 13.20 8.17
C SER A 145 6.08 14.27 7.12
N ASN A 146 5.03 14.99 6.76
CA ASN A 146 5.15 16.16 5.92
C ASN A 146 5.82 17.25 6.76
N THR A 147 7.14 17.11 6.98
CA THR A 147 8.01 18.25 7.11
C THR A 147 8.00 18.88 5.73
N ARG A 148 6.88 19.53 5.38
CA ARG A 148 7.00 20.75 4.61
C ARG A 148 8.08 21.50 5.37
N ASN A 149 9.16 21.83 4.69
CA ASN A 149 10.01 22.92 5.12
C ASN A 149 9.11 24.17 5.14
N TYR A 150 8.19 24.26 6.09
CA TYR A 150 7.87 25.53 6.69
C TYR A 150 9.19 25.89 7.34
N ARG A 151 10.04 26.53 6.55
CA ARG A 151 11.06 27.41 7.06
C ARG A 151 10.26 28.37 7.92
N GLU A 152 10.10 28.02 9.20
CA GLU A 152 9.89 29.00 10.24
C GLU A 152 11.02 29.97 10.02
N THR A 153 10.75 31.01 9.23
CA THR A 153 11.57 32.19 9.26
C THR A 153 11.27 32.69 10.65
N SER A 154 12.12 32.29 11.59
CA SER A 154 12.06 32.68 12.98
C SER A 154 11.74 34.16 12.97
N SER A 155 10.61 34.55 13.55
CA SER A 155 10.12 35.94 13.54
C SER A 155 11.20 36.94 13.98
N THR A 156 12.20 36.45 14.71
CA THR A 156 13.42 37.14 15.12
C THR A 156 14.34 37.62 13.99
N GLN A 157 14.27 37.06 12.77
CA GLN A 157 15.10 37.47 11.61
C GLN A 157 14.32 38.34 10.60
N VAL A 158 12.99 38.32 10.62
CA VAL A 158 12.16 39.26 9.83
C VAL A 158 12.14 40.63 10.50
N GLU A 159 12.23 40.70 11.83
CA GLU A 159 12.24 41.97 12.56
C GLU A 159 13.54 42.77 12.38
N ARG A 160 14.66 42.13 11.99
CA ARG A 160 15.94 42.85 11.76
C ARG A 160 16.21 43.25 10.31
N THR A 161 15.41 42.78 9.36
CA THR A 161 15.49 43.23 7.95
C THR A 161 14.25 44.04 7.55
N GLY A 162 13.52 44.56 8.55
CA GLY A 162 12.30 45.34 8.38
C GLY A 162 12.34 46.69 9.10
N ALA A 163 13.49 47.13 9.61
CA ALA A 163 13.69 48.53 9.98
C ALA A 163 13.91 49.37 8.71
N VAL A 164 12.94 49.36 7.81
CA VAL A 164 12.75 50.45 6.87
C VAL A 164 11.62 51.27 7.45
N GLU A 165 12.03 52.29 8.19
CA GLU A 165 11.23 53.44 8.56
C GLU A 165 10.61 54.02 7.29
N GLY A 166 9.38 53.64 6.98
CA GLY A 166 8.72 54.11 5.77
C GLY A 166 7.37 53.45 5.57
N LYS A 167 6.33 54.26 5.52
CA LYS A 167 4.97 53.90 5.10
C LYS A 167 4.96 53.41 3.64
N GLY A 168 5.51 52.22 3.39
CA GLY A 168 5.75 51.68 2.06
C GLY A 168 4.92 50.42 1.81
N ASN A 169 4.23 50.38 0.67
CA ASN A 169 3.56 49.19 0.18
C ASN A 169 4.61 48.10 -0.08
N LEU A 170 4.40 46.89 0.44
CA LEU A 170 5.29 45.76 0.18
C LEU A 170 4.65 44.87 -0.88
N ALA A 171 5.31 44.70 -2.03
CA ALA A 171 4.88 43.77 -3.07
C ALA A 171 5.63 42.45 -2.89
N VAL A 172 4.89 41.33 -2.84
CA VAL A 172 5.43 39.98 -2.66
C VAL A 172 4.84 39.07 -3.74
N THR A 173 5.70 38.32 -4.43
CA THR A 173 5.30 37.35 -5.45
C THR A 173 5.37 35.94 -4.88
N LEU A 174 4.25 35.22 -4.92
CA LEU A 174 4.11 33.83 -4.44
C LEU A 174 3.39 33.02 -5.53
N ASP A 175 3.94 31.87 -5.90
CA ASP A 175 3.36 30.95 -6.89
C ASP A 175 2.92 31.64 -8.21
N GLY A 176 3.73 32.58 -8.71
CA GLY A 176 3.46 33.33 -9.94
C GLY A 176 2.38 34.41 -9.82
N ARG A 177 1.88 34.69 -8.60
CA ARG A 177 0.87 35.71 -8.32
C ARG A 177 1.48 36.82 -7.47
N SER A 178 1.17 38.07 -7.82
CA SER A 178 1.67 39.24 -7.12
C SER A 178 0.65 39.74 -6.10
N TYR A 179 1.10 39.87 -4.85
CA TYR A 179 0.30 40.34 -3.74
C TYR A 179 0.87 41.68 -3.24
N ASN A 180 -0.03 42.63 -3.02
CA ASN A 180 0.28 43.88 -2.36
C ASN A 180 -0.15 43.81 -0.90
N LEU A 181 0.81 44.01 -0.01
CA LEU A 181 0.62 44.08 1.44
C LEU A 181 0.54 45.55 1.84
N LYS A 182 -0.59 45.95 2.41
CA LYS A 182 -0.80 47.31 2.92
C LYS A 182 -1.29 47.26 4.35
N HIS A 183 -0.77 48.15 5.19
CA HIS A 183 -1.36 48.38 6.50
C HIS A 183 -2.57 49.32 6.33
N ASP A 184 -3.71 48.89 6.86
CA ASP A 184 -4.89 49.75 6.99
C ASP A 184 -4.61 50.82 8.07
N ILE A 185 -5.38 51.91 8.07
CA ILE A 185 -5.29 53.00 9.08
C ILE A 185 -5.53 52.50 10.51
N SER A 186 -6.11 51.30 10.66
CA SER A 186 -6.30 50.59 11.93
C SER A 186 -5.10 49.73 12.35
N GLY A 187 -4.01 49.74 11.59
CA GLY A 187 -2.82 48.90 11.83
C GLY A 187 -2.98 47.44 11.43
N LYS A 188 -4.13 47.04 10.85
CA LYS A 188 -4.35 45.68 10.35
C LYS A 188 -3.72 45.49 8.98
N LEU A 189 -2.99 44.39 8.79
CA LEU A 189 -2.42 43.99 7.51
C LEU A 189 -3.55 43.56 6.56
N ARG A 190 -3.64 44.21 5.40
CA ARG A 190 -4.52 43.82 4.30
C ARG A 190 -3.69 43.30 3.14
N VAL A 191 -4.13 42.18 2.58
CA VAL A 191 -3.53 41.54 1.42
C VAL A 191 -4.47 41.72 0.24
N SER A 192 -3.98 42.28 -0.86
CA SER A 192 -4.72 42.38 -2.12
C SER A 192 -3.93 41.71 -3.24
N GLU A 193 -4.55 40.77 -3.94
CA GLU A 193 -4.00 40.14 -5.16
C GLU A 193 -4.08 41.15 -6.31
N THR A 194 -2.95 41.45 -6.95
CA THR A 194 -2.92 42.28 -8.16
C THR A 194 -3.07 41.35 -9.35
N ARG A 195 -4.28 41.33 -9.93
CA ARG A 195 -4.50 40.74 -11.25
C ARG A 195 -4.06 41.77 -12.29
N GLU A 196 -3.08 41.41 -13.13
CA GLU A 196 -2.87 42.15 -14.37
C GLU A 196 -4.14 42.04 -15.21
N VAL A 197 -4.77 43.19 -15.47
CA VAL A 197 -5.83 43.30 -16.46
C VAL A 197 -5.13 43.42 -17.81
N GLN A 198 -5.28 42.41 -18.66
CA GLN A 198 -4.85 42.47 -20.06
C GLN A 198 -5.72 43.43 -20.86
#